data_AF-A0A8C3Y790-F1
#
_entry.id   AF-A0A8C3Y790-F1
#
_cell.length_a   1.000
_cell.length_b   1.000
_cell.length_c   1.000
_cell.angle_alpha   90.00
_cell.angle_beta   90.00
_cell.angle_gamma   90.00
#
_symmetry.space_group_name_H-M   'P 1'
#
loop_
_entity.id
_entity.type
_entity.pdbx_description
1 polymer ?
#
loop_
_entity_poly.entity_id
_entity_poly.type
_entity_poly.pdbx_seq_one_letter_code
_entity_poly.pdbx_strand_id
1 'polypeptide(L)'
;ILLFLNFVFIASGGPPSSVPPQGTPPNLGAPTLAGPQQNNKILAWSGVLEWQEKPKPALVDSSTKLTRSLPCQVYVNAGENLKTDQWPQKLIMQLIPQQLLTTLGPLFRNSRMVQFHFTNKDLESLKGLYRIMGNGFAGCVHFPHTAPCEVRVLMLLYSSKKKIFMGLIPNDQSGFVNGIRQVITNHKQVGEPGNVQNIPKIIPETSQKHLRNTRKISQK
;
A
#
# COMPACT_ATOMS: atom_id res chain seq x y z
N ILE A 1 10.40 -9.58 5.57
CA ILE A 1 9.61 -9.21 4.37
C ILE A 1 10.39 -9.30 3.09
N LEU A 2 11.57 -8.68 2.95
CA LEU A 2 12.37 -8.79 1.72
C LEU A 2 12.58 -10.23 1.26
N LEU A 3 12.90 -11.17 2.16
CA LEU A 3 13.00 -12.59 1.80
C LEU A 3 11.67 -13.21 1.37
N PHE A 4 10.55 -12.82 1.98
CA PHE A 4 9.22 -13.31 1.60
C PHE A 4 8.75 -12.68 0.28
N LEU A 5 8.98 -11.39 0.06
CA LEU A 5 8.73 -10.72 -1.22
C LEU A 5 9.58 -11.34 -2.30
N ASN A 6 10.88 -11.59 -2.03
CA ASN A 6 11.74 -12.34 -2.94
C ASN A 6 11.19 -13.75 -3.19
N PHE A 7 10.74 -14.48 -2.17
CA PHE A 7 10.15 -15.81 -2.34
C PHE A 7 8.84 -15.79 -3.13
N VAL A 8 7.94 -14.83 -2.88
CA VAL A 8 6.73 -14.55 -3.67
C VAL A 8 7.10 -14.26 -5.13
N PHE A 9 8.14 -13.44 -5.35
CA PHE A 9 8.66 -13.18 -6.69
C PHE A 9 9.34 -14.39 -7.32
N ILE A 10 9.84 -15.35 -6.55
CA ILE A 10 10.43 -16.60 -7.06
C ILE A 10 9.33 -17.61 -7.39
N ALA A 11 8.40 -17.87 -6.46
CA ALA A 11 7.34 -18.89 -6.57
C ALA A 11 6.28 -18.59 -7.63
N SER A 12 6.06 -17.31 -7.98
CA SER A 12 5.26 -16.92 -9.15
C SER A 12 5.96 -17.19 -10.50
N GLY A 13 7.13 -17.83 -10.50
CA GLY A 13 7.83 -18.30 -11.70
C GLY A 13 7.54 -19.78 -11.89
N GLY A 14 6.69 -20.11 -12.87
CA GLY A 14 6.76 -21.44 -13.47
C GLY A 14 8.16 -21.67 -14.07
N PRO A 15 8.65 -22.92 -14.12
CA PRO A 15 9.97 -23.20 -14.68
C PRO A 15 10.03 -22.75 -16.16
N PRO A 16 11.19 -22.28 -16.64
CA PRO A 16 11.38 -22.06 -18.06
C PRO A 16 11.31 -23.42 -18.76
N SER A 17 10.33 -23.63 -19.63
CA SER A 17 10.29 -24.76 -20.54
C SER A 17 11.52 -24.68 -21.46
N SER A 18 12.55 -25.45 -21.13
CA SER A 18 13.64 -25.78 -22.04
C SER A 18 13.05 -26.65 -23.15
N VAL A 19 12.84 -26.06 -24.32
CA VAL A 19 12.52 -26.78 -25.55
C VAL A 19 13.83 -27.35 -26.09
N PRO A 20 14.03 -28.68 -26.17
CA PRO A 20 15.13 -29.23 -26.95
C PRO A 20 14.78 -29.19 -28.45
N PRO A 21 15.74 -28.98 -29.36
CA PRO A 21 15.49 -29.10 -30.79
C PRO A 21 15.68 -30.55 -31.22
N GLN A 22 14.63 -31.21 -31.71
CA GLN A 22 14.80 -32.46 -32.45
C GLN A 22 13.68 -32.72 -33.45
N GLY A 23 14.08 -32.78 -34.73
CA GLY A 23 13.60 -33.72 -35.74
C GLY A 23 12.16 -33.56 -36.24
N THR A 24 12.03 -33.06 -37.47
CA THR A 24 10.85 -33.31 -38.32
C THR A 24 10.66 -34.80 -38.60
N PRO A 25 9.40 -35.25 -38.70
CA PRO A 25 8.95 -35.80 -39.99
C PRO A 25 7.57 -35.25 -40.42
N PRO A 26 7.19 -35.37 -41.71
CA PRO A 26 5.95 -34.80 -42.23
C PRO A 26 4.78 -35.77 -42.03
N ASN A 27 3.64 -35.29 -41.52
CA ASN A 27 2.37 -35.99 -41.73
C ASN A 27 1.20 -35.00 -41.85
N LEU A 28 0.32 -35.32 -42.79
CA LEU A 28 -0.81 -34.53 -43.26
C LEU A 28 -1.96 -34.50 -42.25
N GLY A 29 -2.60 -33.34 -42.13
CA GLY A 29 -4.02 -33.23 -41.74
C GLY A 29 -4.33 -32.40 -40.50
N ALA A 30 -5.17 -31.38 -40.70
CA ALA A 30 -5.92 -30.54 -39.75
C ALA A 30 -5.25 -29.24 -39.23
N PRO A 31 -5.89 -28.07 -39.41
CA PRO A 31 -5.48 -26.83 -38.77
C PRO A 31 -6.10 -26.75 -37.36
N THR A 32 -5.40 -27.23 -36.34
CA THR A 32 -5.67 -26.78 -34.96
C THR A 32 -4.85 -25.52 -34.72
N LEU A 33 -5.54 -24.38 -34.72
CA LEU A 33 -5.05 -23.10 -34.20
C LEU A 33 -4.73 -23.25 -32.71
N ALA A 34 -3.52 -23.70 -32.39
CA ALA A 34 -2.94 -23.58 -31.06
C ALA A 34 -2.59 -22.10 -30.86
N GLY A 35 -3.49 -21.38 -30.19
CA GLY A 35 -3.20 -20.04 -29.67
C GLY A 35 -2.03 -20.07 -28.69
N PRO A 36 -1.23 -19.00 -28.59
CA PRO A 36 -0.09 -18.95 -27.70
C PRO A 36 -0.55 -19.12 -26.24
N GLN A 37 0.07 -20.09 -25.57
CA GLN A 37 0.02 -20.43 -24.15
C GLN A 37 -0.43 -19.26 -23.25
N GLN A 38 -1.74 -19.15 -23.03
CA GLN A 38 -2.33 -18.15 -22.14
C GLN A 38 -1.99 -18.52 -20.70
N ASN A 39 -1.15 -17.70 -20.08
CA ASN A 39 -1.08 -17.54 -18.63
C ASN A 39 -2.50 -17.64 -18.05
N ASN A 40 -2.76 -18.63 -17.19
CA ASN A 40 -4.08 -19.12 -16.76
C ASN A 40 -4.88 -18.13 -15.89
N LYS A 41 -4.81 -16.83 -16.21
CA LYS A 41 -5.30 -15.73 -15.39
C LYS A 41 -6.54 -15.11 -16.00
N ILE A 42 -7.55 -14.90 -15.14
CA ILE A 42 -8.86 -14.39 -15.51
C ILE A 42 -8.95 -12.94 -15.06
N LEU A 43 -9.53 -12.08 -15.89
CA LEU A 43 -9.84 -10.70 -15.50
C LEU A 43 -10.92 -10.74 -14.41
N ALA A 44 -10.57 -10.31 -13.20
CA ALA A 44 -11.51 -10.22 -12.08
C ALA A 44 -12.10 -8.82 -11.96
N TRP A 45 -11.32 -7.76 -12.20
CA TRP A 45 -11.81 -6.40 -12.05
C TRP A 45 -11.08 -5.43 -12.98
N SER A 46 -11.76 -4.34 -13.34
CA SER A 46 -11.18 -3.24 -14.11
C SER A 46 -11.72 -1.92 -13.56
N GLY A 47 -10.84 -0.92 -13.44
CA GLY A 47 -11.21 0.41 -12.98
C GLY A 47 -10.01 1.33 -12.90
N VAL A 48 -10.05 2.30 -11.98
CA VAL A 48 -9.02 3.33 -11.83
C VAL A 48 -8.39 3.26 -10.45
N LEU A 49 -7.06 3.28 -10.40
CA LEU A 49 -6.31 3.44 -9.17
C LEU A 49 -5.79 4.87 -9.05
N GLU A 50 -6.19 5.57 -8.00
CA GLU A 50 -5.80 6.95 -7.70
C GLU A 50 -4.87 6.99 -6.49
N TRP A 51 -3.81 7.81 -6.52
CA TRP A 51 -2.95 8.02 -5.36
C TRP A 51 -2.48 9.47 -5.25
N GLN A 52 -2.10 9.84 -4.04
CA GLN A 52 -1.50 11.14 -3.75
C GLN A 52 -0.02 10.96 -3.45
N GLU A 53 0.81 11.72 -4.16
CA GLU A 53 2.22 11.86 -3.82
C GLU A 53 2.33 12.89 -2.69
N LYS A 54 2.87 12.48 -1.54
CA LYS A 54 3.23 13.45 -0.48
C LYS A 54 4.55 14.12 -0.88
N PRO A 55 4.58 15.46 -1.01
CA PRO A 55 5.84 16.18 -1.16
C PRO A 55 6.75 15.93 0.05
N LYS A 56 8.07 15.92 -0.14
CA LYS A 56 9.03 15.96 0.98
C LYS A 56 8.83 17.29 1.74
N PRO A 57 8.84 17.29 3.08
CA PRO A 57 8.85 18.52 3.86
C PRO A 57 10.26 19.10 3.84
N ALA A 58 10.62 19.78 2.75
CA ALA A 58 11.80 20.64 2.73
C ALA A 58 11.53 21.79 1.77
N LEU A 59 11.31 22.96 2.39
CA LEU A 59 11.45 24.28 1.77
C LEU A 59 10.54 24.56 0.58
N VAL A 60 9.24 24.78 0.84
CA VAL A 60 8.42 25.87 0.26
C VAL A 60 6.97 25.69 0.73
N ASP A 61 6.35 26.78 1.15
CA ASP A 61 4.94 26.85 1.54
C ASP A 61 4.04 26.60 0.33
N SER A 62 3.77 25.35 -0.02
CA SER A 62 2.78 24.96 -1.03
C SER A 62 2.34 23.51 -0.80
N SER A 63 1.25 23.35 -0.06
CA SER A 63 0.61 22.07 0.29
C SER A 63 -0.14 21.41 -0.87
N THR A 64 0.33 21.54 -2.11
CA THR A 64 -0.30 20.96 -3.30
C THR A 64 -0.01 19.46 -3.37
N LYS A 65 -0.91 18.66 -2.78
CA LYS A 65 -0.95 17.20 -2.97
C LYS A 65 -1.12 16.89 -4.46
N LEU A 66 -0.09 16.38 -5.11
CA LEU A 66 -0.18 15.92 -6.49
C LEU A 66 -0.98 14.61 -6.52
N THR A 67 -2.18 14.66 -7.10
CA THR A 67 -3.03 13.48 -7.29
C THR A 67 -2.78 12.91 -8.68
N ARG A 68 -2.42 11.62 -8.74
CA ARG A 68 -2.24 10.87 -9.98
C ARG A 68 -3.24 9.73 -10.02
N SER A 69 -3.64 9.32 -11.22
CA SER A 69 -4.55 8.19 -11.39
C SER A 69 -4.18 7.39 -12.62
N LEU A 70 -4.35 6.07 -12.56
CA LEU A 70 -4.14 5.18 -13.68
C LEU A 70 -5.27 4.15 -13.80
N PRO A 71 -5.81 3.94 -15.01
CA PRO A 71 -6.64 2.78 -15.29
C PRO A 71 -5.84 1.47 -15.13
N CYS A 72 -6.41 0.52 -14.40
CA CYS A 72 -5.81 -0.78 -14.14
C CYS A 72 -6.84 -1.92 -14.15
N GLN A 73 -6.30 -3.11 -14.33
CA GLN A 73 -7.01 -4.38 -14.39
C GLN A 73 -6.40 -5.33 -13.37
N VAL A 74 -7.25 -6.08 -12.68
CA VAL A 74 -6.85 -7.08 -11.69
C VAL A 74 -7.15 -8.45 -12.25
N TYR A 75 -6.12 -9.29 -12.25
CA TYR A 75 -6.16 -10.66 -12.73
C TYR A 75 -5.92 -11.64 -11.58
N VAL A 76 -6.69 -12.71 -11.57
CA VAL A 76 -6.60 -13.81 -10.58
C VAL A 76 -6.30 -15.12 -11.31
N ASN A 77 -5.75 -16.11 -10.60
CA ASN A 77 -5.51 -17.41 -11.23
C ASN A 77 -6.84 -18.16 -11.42
N ALA A 78 -6.95 -18.97 -12.48
CA ALA A 78 -8.12 -19.81 -12.69
C ALA A 78 -8.39 -20.72 -11.48
N GLY A 79 -9.62 -20.67 -10.97
CA GLY A 79 -10.04 -21.38 -9.75
C GLY A 79 -9.97 -20.55 -8.46
N GLU A 80 -9.38 -19.35 -8.47
CA GLU A 80 -9.49 -18.43 -7.32
C GLU A 80 -10.87 -17.76 -7.28
N ASN A 81 -11.59 -17.94 -6.18
CA ASN A 81 -12.87 -17.28 -5.96
C ASN A 81 -12.65 -15.89 -5.34
N LEU A 82 -12.36 -14.90 -6.17
CA LEU A 82 -12.35 -13.48 -5.77
C LEU A 82 -13.60 -12.79 -6.30
N LYS A 83 -14.49 -12.40 -5.40
CA LYS A 83 -15.67 -11.61 -5.75
C LYS A 83 -15.31 -10.14 -5.83
N THR A 84 -15.49 -9.57 -7.01
CA THR A 84 -15.10 -8.20 -7.35
C THR A 84 -16.27 -7.35 -7.84
N ASP A 85 -17.47 -7.92 -7.96
CA ASP A 85 -18.66 -7.26 -8.53
C ASP A 85 -19.03 -5.97 -7.78
N GLN A 86 -18.72 -5.92 -6.49
CA GLN A 86 -19.03 -4.79 -5.62
C GLN A 86 -17.83 -3.86 -5.37
N TRP A 87 -16.71 -4.09 -6.04
CA TRP A 87 -15.55 -3.22 -5.90
C TRP A 87 -15.86 -1.87 -6.57
N PRO A 88 -15.51 -0.74 -5.92
CA PRO A 88 -15.76 0.57 -6.51
C PRO A 88 -14.93 0.74 -7.78
N GLN A 89 -15.47 1.45 -8.77
CA GLN A 89 -14.77 1.72 -10.04
C GLN A 89 -13.48 2.52 -9.85
N LYS A 90 -13.38 3.28 -8.75
CA LYS A 90 -12.19 4.02 -8.37
C LYS A 90 -11.69 3.56 -7.00
N LEU A 91 -10.46 3.07 -6.98
CA LEU A 91 -9.74 2.68 -5.77
C LEU A 91 -8.75 3.76 -5.38
N ILE A 92 -8.67 4.07 -4.09
CA ILE A 92 -7.75 5.07 -3.56
C ILE A 92 -6.60 4.35 -2.86
N MET A 93 -5.38 4.65 -3.31
CA MET A 93 -4.14 4.10 -2.82
C MET A 93 -3.35 5.14 -2.03
N GLN A 94 -2.91 4.74 -0.85
CA GLN A 94 -1.98 5.48 -0.02
C GLN A 94 -0.57 4.88 -0.13
N LEU A 95 0.42 5.70 -0.45
CA LEU A 95 1.82 5.27 -0.49
C LEU A 95 2.39 5.16 0.94
N ILE A 96 2.96 4.00 1.26
CA ILE A 96 3.59 3.70 2.55
C ILE A 96 5.03 3.21 2.30
N PRO A 97 6.05 3.76 2.99
CA PRO A 97 7.40 3.22 2.91
C PRO A 97 7.46 1.75 3.33
N GLN A 98 8.10 0.90 2.52
CA GLN A 98 8.18 -0.55 2.78
C GLN A 98 8.93 -0.88 4.08
N GLN A 99 9.81 0.00 4.55
CA GLN A 99 10.51 -0.16 5.84
C GLN A 99 9.54 -0.25 7.02
N LEU A 100 8.43 0.49 6.96
CA LEU A 100 7.36 0.44 7.97
C LEU A 100 6.62 -0.89 7.95
N LEU A 101 6.57 -1.53 6.79
CA LEU A 101 5.81 -2.77 6.65
C LEU A 101 6.53 -3.97 7.27
N THR A 102 7.82 -3.85 7.61
CA THR A 102 8.69 -4.93 8.10
C THR A 102 8.10 -5.74 9.26
N THR A 103 7.39 -5.09 10.18
CA THR A 103 6.73 -5.72 11.35
C THR A 103 5.47 -6.49 10.98
N LEU A 104 4.85 -6.20 9.83
CA LEU A 104 3.61 -6.81 9.36
C LEU A 104 3.84 -8.07 8.50
N GLY A 105 5.06 -8.59 8.50
CA GLY A 105 5.47 -9.75 7.69
C GLY A 105 4.55 -10.97 7.74
N PRO A 106 4.06 -11.41 8.93
CA PRO A 106 3.14 -12.54 9.02
C PRO A 106 1.82 -12.32 8.26
N LEU A 107 1.27 -11.11 8.29
CA LEU A 107 0.01 -10.77 7.63
C LEU A 107 0.14 -10.83 6.10
N PHE A 108 1.30 -10.44 5.56
CA PHE A 108 1.59 -10.59 4.13
C PHE A 108 1.72 -12.04 3.68
N ARG A 109 2.14 -12.95 4.56
CA ARG A 109 2.20 -14.40 4.26
C ARG A 109 0.81 -15.01 4.17
N ASN A 110 -0.08 -14.59 5.05
CA ASN A 110 -1.47 -14.99 5.06
C ASN A 110 -2.33 -14.09 4.15
N SER A 111 -1.91 -13.91 2.90
CA SER A 111 -2.60 -13.08 1.91
C SER A 111 -2.87 -13.86 0.63
N ARG A 112 -4.02 -13.58 0.01
CA ARG A 112 -4.30 -13.96 -1.38
C ARG A 112 -3.52 -13.05 -2.32
N MET A 113 -3.01 -13.60 -3.42
CA MET A 113 -2.21 -12.84 -4.39
C MET A 113 -3.00 -12.61 -5.68
N VAL A 114 -2.98 -11.38 -6.17
CA VAL A 114 -3.60 -10.99 -7.44
C VAL A 114 -2.59 -10.22 -8.28
N GLN A 115 -2.75 -10.18 -9.58
CA GLN A 115 -1.87 -9.41 -10.47
C GLN A 115 -2.55 -8.12 -10.90
N PHE A 116 -1.84 -7.00 -10.79
CA PHE A 116 -2.28 -5.72 -11.32
C PHE A 116 -1.62 -5.47 -12.68
N HIS A 117 -2.42 -5.09 -13.66
CA HIS A 117 -1.98 -4.63 -14.96
C HIS A 117 -2.45 -3.19 -15.15
N PHE A 118 -1.51 -2.27 -15.34
CA PHE A 118 -1.83 -0.87 -15.64
C PHE A 118 -1.80 -0.68 -17.15
N THR A 119 -2.81 0.01 -17.68
CA THR A 119 -2.86 0.28 -19.12
C THR A 119 -1.90 1.42 -19.49
N ASN A 120 -1.42 1.42 -20.73
CA ASN A 120 -0.48 2.43 -21.24
C ASN A 120 -1.17 3.75 -21.66
N LYS A 121 -2.32 4.10 -21.07
CA LYS A 121 -3.04 5.34 -21.41
C LYS A 121 -2.31 6.60 -20.93
N ASP A 122 -1.56 6.51 -19.83
CA ASP A 122 -0.71 7.59 -19.31
C ASP A 122 0.63 7.00 -18.88
N LEU A 123 1.60 7.03 -19.80
CA LEU A 123 2.94 6.50 -19.56
C LEU A 123 3.74 7.31 -18.55
N GLU A 124 3.47 8.61 -18.40
CA GLU A 124 4.21 9.47 -17.48
C GLU A 124 3.88 9.08 -16.03
N SER A 125 2.58 9.00 -15.72
CA SER A 125 2.11 8.55 -14.42
C SER A 125 2.52 7.11 -14.12
N LEU A 126 2.52 6.22 -15.13
CA LEU A 126 2.97 4.84 -14.96
C LEU A 126 4.48 4.73 -14.68
N LYS A 127 5.32 5.48 -15.40
CA LYS A 127 6.76 5.58 -15.11
C LYS A 127 7.02 6.15 -13.72
N GLY A 128 6.24 7.15 -13.31
CA GLY A 128 6.26 7.69 -11.95
C GLY A 128 5.97 6.61 -10.91
N LEU A 129 4.91 5.83 -11.10
CA LEU A 129 4.54 4.74 -10.20
C LEU A 129 5.65 3.66 -10.10
N TYR A 130 6.24 3.27 -11.24
CA TYR A 130 7.39 2.36 -11.26
C TYR A 130 8.58 2.89 -10.45
N ARG A 131 8.87 4.19 -10.57
CA ARG A 131 9.96 4.84 -9.82
C ARG A 131 9.66 4.87 -8.32
N ILE A 132 8.46 5.29 -7.93
CA ILE A 132 8.04 5.38 -6.53
C ILE A 132 8.14 4.02 -5.84
N MET A 133 7.53 2.99 -6.43
CA MET A 133 7.54 1.65 -5.83
C MET A 133 8.89 0.96 -5.94
N GLY A 134 9.67 1.24 -7.00
CA GLY A 134 11.06 0.82 -7.13
C GLY A 134 11.98 1.42 -6.05
N ASN A 135 11.66 2.62 -5.58
CA ASN A 135 12.37 3.32 -4.50
C ASN A 135 11.94 2.88 -3.08
N GLY A 136 11.28 1.72 -2.96
CA GLY A 136 10.94 1.14 -1.65
C GLY A 136 9.65 1.66 -1.03
N PHE A 137 8.70 2.14 -1.84
CA PHE A 137 7.32 2.38 -1.41
C PHE A 137 6.40 1.21 -1.80
N ALA A 138 5.32 1.04 -1.05
CA ALA A 138 4.21 0.14 -1.36
C ALA A 138 2.91 0.94 -1.36
N GLY A 139 1.92 0.44 -2.08
CA GLY A 139 0.57 1.00 -2.09
C GLY A 139 -0.33 0.29 -1.10
N CYS A 140 -1.01 1.01 -0.22
CA CYS A 140 -2.10 0.51 0.60
C CYS A 140 -3.42 1.03 0.04
N VAL A 141 -4.24 0.13 -0.50
CA VAL A 141 -5.53 0.45 -1.11
C VAL A 141 -6.61 0.25 -0.08
N HIS A 142 -7.39 1.30 0.19
CA HIS A 142 -8.49 1.26 1.14
C HIS A 142 -9.82 1.21 0.40
N PHE A 143 -10.64 0.22 0.74
CA PHE A 143 -11.99 0.08 0.20
C PHE A 143 -12.97 0.89 1.07
N PRO A 144 -13.94 1.60 0.46
CA PRO A 144 -14.96 2.31 1.20
C PRO A 144 -15.78 1.36 2.10
N HIS A 145 -16.05 1.78 3.34
CA HIS A 145 -16.86 1.00 4.29
C HIS A 145 -18.36 0.98 3.96
N THR A 146 -18.79 1.82 3.01
CA THR A 146 -20.19 1.97 2.60
C THR A 146 -20.61 0.96 1.53
N ALA A 147 -19.66 0.27 0.90
CA ALA A 147 -19.96 -0.79 -0.06
C ALA A 147 -20.06 -2.14 0.67
N PRO A 148 -20.94 -3.07 0.26
CA PRO A 148 -20.98 -4.44 0.78
C PRO A 148 -19.79 -5.29 0.25
N CYS A 149 -18.61 -4.69 0.16
CA CYS A 149 -17.39 -5.31 -0.33
C CYS A 149 -16.76 -6.18 0.77
N GLU A 150 -16.44 -7.44 0.44
CA GLU A 150 -15.76 -8.37 1.35
C GLU A 150 -14.33 -7.91 1.69
N VAL A 151 -13.69 -7.18 0.77
CA VAL A 151 -12.32 -6.66 0.93
C VAL A 151 -12.34 -5.24 1.47
N ARG A 152 -11.56 -4.99 2.54
CA ARG A 152 -11.38 -3.67 3.15
C ARG A 152 -10.04 -3.04 2.83
N VAL A 153 -9.02 -3.85 2.63
CA VAL A 153 -7.63 -3.44 2.39
C VAL A 153 -6.92 -4.40 1.44
N LEU A 154 -6.11 -3.82 0.55
CA LEU A 154 -5.22 -4.52 -0.37
C LEU A 154 -3.86 -3.82 -0.39
N MET A 155 -2.78 -4.59 -0.50
CA MET A 155 -1.44 -4.06 -0.63
C MET A 155 -0.89 -4.26 -2.03
N LEU A 156 -0.57 -3.16 -2.71
CA LEU A 156 0.06 -3.15 -4.02
C LEU A 156 1.59 -3.05 -3.89
N LEU A 157 2.28 -3.95 -4.58
CA LEU A 157 3.73 -4.08 -4.59
C LEU A 157 4.24 -4.20 -6.02
N TYR A 158 5.46 -3.73 -6.27
CA TYR A 158 6.09 -3.81 -7.59
C TYR A 158 7.33 -4.72 -7.58
N SER A 159 7.44 -5.60 -8.58
CA SER A 159 8.67 -6.34 -8.89
C SER A 159 9.51 -5.57 -9.89
N SER A 160 10.68 -5.08 -9.48
CA SER A 160 11.65 -4.57 -10.45
C SER A 160 12.22 -5.67 -11.35
N LYS A 161 12.37 -6.90 -10.81
CA LYS A 161 12.89 -8.08 -11.53
C LYS A 161 11.94 -8.58 -12.60
N LYS A 162 10.65 -8.76 -12.26
CA LYS A 162 9.64 -9.28 -13.19
C LYS A 162 8.88 -8.20 -13.95
N LYS A 163 9.06 -6.92 -13.59
CA LYS A 163 8.30 -5.79 -14.14
C LYS A 163 6.78 -5.98 -14.00
N ILE A 164 6.34 -6.57 -12.89
CA ILE A 164 4.92 -6.82 -12.60
C ILE A 164 4.49 -6.10 -11.33
N PHE A 165 3.22 -5.70 -11.28
CA PHE A 165 2.56 -5.27 -10.06
C PHE A 165 1.77 -6.44 -9.46
N MET A 166 1.90 -6.63 -8.16
CA MET A 166 1.22 -7.68 -7.40
C MET A 166 0.38 -7.04 -6.30
N GLY A 167 -0.88 -7.44 -6.21
CA GLY A 167 -1.75 -7.14 -5.09
C GLY A 167 -1.73 -8.28 -4.09
N LEU A 168 -1.68 -7.97 -2.81
CA LEU A 168 -1.87 -8.89 -1.71
C LEU A 168 -3.15 -8.49 -0.97
N ILE A 169 -4.08 -9.43 -0.83
CA ILE A 169 -5.32 -9.26 -0.07
C ILE A 169 -5.16 -10.08 1.21
N PRO A 170 -4.86 -9.43 2.36
CA PRO A 170 -4.70 -10.14 3.63
C PRO A 170 -5.96 -10.90 4.01
N ASN A 171 -5.84 -12.15 4.45
CA ASN A 171 -7.01 -12.90 4.94
C ASN A 171 -7.52 -12.30 6.27
N ASP A 172 -6.60 -11.85 7.14
CA ASP A 172 -6.93 -11.03 8.30
C ASP A 172 -6.90 -9.53 7.94
N GLN A 173 -8.00 -9.08 7.34
CA GLN A 173 -8.21 -7.68 6.96
C GLN A 173 -8.14 -6.73 8.17
N SER A 174 -8.66 -7.16 9.32
CA SER A 174 -8.79 -6.34 10.52
C SER A 174 -7.43 -6.10 11.21
N GLY A 175 -6.66 -7.17 11.43
CA GLY A 175 -5.32 -7.10 11.99
C GLY A 175 -4.38 -6.31 11.09
N PHE A 176 -4.54 -6.43 9.76
CA PHE A 176 -3.76 -5.65 8.82
C PHE A 176 -4.03 -4.14 8.90
N VAL A 177 -5.30 -3.73 8.92
CA VAL A 177 -5.65 -2.30 9.06
C VAL A 177 -5.11 -1.73 10.38
N ASN A 178 -5.24 -2.48 11.48
CA ASN A 178 -4.73 -2.05 12.79
C ASN A 178 -3.19 -1.95 12.80
N GLY A 179 -2.51 -2.94 12.24
CA GLY A 179 -1.05 -2.95 12.12
C GLY A 179 -0.52 -1.78 11.28
N ILE A 180 -1.10 -1.52 10.11
CA ILE A 180 -0.73 -0.38 9.27
C ILE A 180 -0.95 0.94 10.02
N ARG A 181 -2.10 1.11 10.67
CA ARG A 181 -2.41 2.31 11.45
C ARG A 181 -1.36 2.54 12.55
N GLN A 182 -0.95 1.49 13.24
CA GLN A 182 0.07 1.56 14.28
C GLN A 182 1.42 2.00 13.72
N VAL A 183 1.90 1.38 12.62
CA VAL A 183 3.23 1.74 12.12
C VAL A 183 3.28 3.13 11.49
N ILE A 184 2.23 3.55 10.79
CA ILE A 184 2.13 4.93 10.27
C ILE A 184 2.17 5.94 11.44
N THR A 185 1.43 5.66 12.51
CA THR A 185 1.36 6.54 13.69
C THR A 185 2.70 6.62 14.43
N ASN A 186 3.35 5.48 14.64
CA ASN A 186 4.64 5.41 15.33
C ASN A 186 5.75 6.14 14.55
N HIS A 187 5.79 5.99 13.22
CA HIS A 187 6.78 6.71 12.40
C HIS A 187 6.52 8.22 12.36
N LYS A 188 5.26 8.65 12.47
CA LYS A 188 4.92 10.08 12.53
C LYS A 188 5.36 10.72 13.86
N GLN A 189 5.41 9.95 14.95
CA GLN A 189 5.86 10.42 16.26
C GLN A 189 7.40 10.52 16.40
N VAL A 190 8.18 9.74 15.65
CA VAL A 190 9.66 9.80 15.68
C VAL A 190 10.23 11.00 14.89
N GLY A 191 9.36 11.76 14.21
CA GLY A 191 9.71 12.95 13.42
C GLY A 191 9.66 14.30 14.14
N GLU A 192 9.43 14.36 15.45
CA GLU A 192 9.50 15.60 16.24
C GLU A 192 10.34 15.42 17.52
N PRO A 193 11.61 15.83 17.56
CA PRO A 193 12.22 16.30 18.78
C PRO A 193 11.91 17.79 18.90
N GLY A 194 10.76 18.15 19.48
CA GLY A 194 10.51 19.53 19.85
C GLY A 194 9.06 19.91 19.98
N ASN A 195 8.42 19.57 21.10
CA ASN A 195 7.72 20.56 21.93
C ASN A 195 7.27 19.92 23.26
N VAL A 196 8.22 19.73 24.19
CA VAL A 196 7.87 19.70 25.62
C VAL A 196 8.09 21.11 26.12
N GLN A 197 7.06 21.70 26.73
CA GLN A 197 7.01 23.03 27.35
C GLN A 197 6.86 24.25 26.41
N ASN A 198 5.62 24.55 26.01
CA ASN A 198 5.14 25.94 25.98
C ASN A 198 3.67 25.96 26.38
N ILE A 199 3.41 26.00 27.69
CA ILE A 199 2.18 26.56 28.23
C ILE A 199 2.59 27.94 28.76
N PRO A 200 2.22 29.05 28.10
CA PRO A 200 2.22 30.32 28.80
C PRO A 200 1.05 30.24 29.80
N LYS A 201 1.36 29.91 31.06
CA LYS A 201 0.40 30.15 32.15
C LYS A 201 0.35 31.65 32.35
N ILE A 202 -0.63 32.24 31.67
CA ILE A 202 -1.17 33.57 31.92
C ILE A 202 -1.32 33.73 33.42
N ILE A 203 -0.68 34.78 33.94
CA ILE A 203 -0.87 35.34 35.27
C ILE A 203 -2.32 35.86 35.34
N PRO A 204 -3.15 35.44 36.31
CA PRO A 204 -4.14 36.32 36.87
C PRO A 204 -3.54 36.95 38.12
N GLU A 205 -3.16 38.23 37.99
CA GLU A 205 -2.97 39.10 39.13
C GLU A 205 -4.32 39.29 39.82
N THR A 206 -4.28 39.46 41.14
CA THR A 206 -5.38 39.93 42.02
C THR A 206 -6.18 38.83 42.74
N SER A 207 -5.62 38.31 43.83
CA SER A 207 -6.25 38.39 45.17
C SER A 207 -5.59 37.42 46.16
N GLN A 208 -4.48 37.83 46.77
CA GLN A 208 -4.11 37.35 48.12
C GLN A 208 -3.26 38.40 48.84
N LYS A 209 -3.89 39.20 49.71
CA LYS A 209 -3.28 39.76 50.94
C LYS A 209 -4.35 40.38 51.86
N HIS A 210 -5.36 39.58 52.21
CA HIS A 210 -6.13 39.76 53.44
C HIS A 210 -5.96 38.50 54.30
N LEU A 211 -4.78 38.33 54.90
CA LEU A 211 -4.53 37.57 56.15
C LEU A 211 -3.02 37.54 56.48
N ARG A 212 -2.40 38.70 56.73
CA ARG A 212 -1.14 38.78 57.50
C ARG A 212 -1.18 40.05 58.34
N ASN A 213 -2.10 40.08 59.29
CA ASN A 213 -2.04 41.00 60.42
C ASN A 213 -2.72 40.36 61.62
N THR A 214 -2.10 39.32 62.14
CA THR A 214 -2.28 38.80 63.52
C THR A 214 -1.08 37.91 63.79
N ARG A 215 -0.49 38.01 64.99
CA ARG A 215 0.77 37.38 65.44
C ARG A 215 2.06 38.16 65.18
N LYS A 216 2.11 39.41 65.63
CA LYS A 216 3.29 39.97 66.33
C LYS A 216 2.85 40.95 67.42
N ILE A 217 1.99 40.49 68.33
CA ILE A 217 1.89 41.05 69.70
C ILE A 217 1.66 39.83 70.59
N SER A 218 2.68 39.52 71.39
CA SER A 218 2.75 38.53 72.48
C SER A 218 3.97 37.64 72.30
N GLN A 219 5.12 38.15 72.71
CA GLN A 219 6.01 37.49 73.67
C GLN A 219 7.17 38.42 74.01
N LYS A 220 7.15 38.87 75.27
CA LYS A 220 8.21 39.51 76.08
C LYS A 220 8.85 40.79 75.57
#